data_AF-A0A7J0D7J2-F1
#
_entry.id   AF-A0A7J0D7J2-F1
#
_cell.length_a   1.000
_cell.length_b   1.000
_cell.length_c   1.000
_cell.angle_alpha   90.00
_cell.angle_beta   90.00
_cell.angle_gamma   90.00
#
_symmetry.space_group_name_H-M   'P 1'
#
loop_
_entity.id
_entity.type
_entity.pdbx_description
1 polymer ?
#
loop_
_entity_poly.entity_id
_entity_poly.type
_entity_poly.pdbx_seq_one_letter_code
_entity_poly.pdbx_strand_id
1 'polypeptide(L)'
;MTFTRAPDDGAPTGAHRETHRCEPDRKPIPARGLVPERTRPPDRALTPGRSRGPRHPGRLVRGRRRDRRTVRPPHWDASTEQVAEAARLAAADSRAFRALPPERRAAFLDACAEEIETLGDALLELAARESGLSPARLTGERGRTCGQLRLFADLVRSGTALGARIDTGPSGTDVRLRRVPLGPVAVFGASNFPLAFSVAGGDTASALAAGCPVVVKSHPAHPGTGEAVARAVTTAAARTGMPAGVFSLLVGRDHDVGLALVGDPRITAVGFTGSRAGGLALITASRSRPVPIPVHAEMSAVNPVIMLDGALARPEQAAAPYVASLTADAGQFCTNPGLLLLPAGPAGDAFLSAVAQAMKATEGQVMLTPDIARAYTEGVRRWEDVPGVREVARARPGPARTRRPPSSWSATRPRTPRTRTSRARSSARRGSSCAGLVRTNSCSCWRTWRAS
;
A
#
# COMPACT_ATOMS: atom_id res chain seq x y z
N MET A 1 -38.85 18.88 -15.47
CA MET A 1 -39.42 17.75 -14.71
C MET A 1 -38.75 17.76 -13.34
N THR A 2 -39.38 18.34 -12.33
CA THR A 2 -40.34 17.69 -11.39
C THR A 2 -39.59 17.06 -10.20
N PHE A 3 -39.44 17.83 -9.12
CA PHE A 3 -39.17 17.31 -7.79
C PHE A 3 -40.51 16.95 -7.12
N THR A 4 -40.51 15.93 -6.27
CA THR A 4 -41.59 15.62 -5.31
C THR A 4 -41.01 15.49 -3.90
N ARG A 5 -41.82 15.81 -2.89
CA ARG A 5 -41.46 16.01 -1.47
C ARG A 5 -42.58 15.48 -0.58
N ALA A 6 -42.25 15.25 0.70
CA ALA A 6 -43.12 15.06 1.88
C ALA A 6 -43.20 13.61 2.39
N PRO A 7 -43.47 13.40 3.70
CA PRO A 7 -43.11 14.24 4.85
C PRO A 7 -42.47 13.45 6.01
N ASP A 8 -41.98 14.17 7.03
CA ASP A 8 -41.74 13.63 8.38
C ASP A 8 -43.07 13.45 9.15
N ASP A 9 -43.15 12.50 10.09
CA ASP A 9 -43.84 12.69 11.37
C ASP A 9 -43.64 11.54 12.37
N GLY A 10 -43.73 11.84 13.67
CA GLY A 10 -44.19 10.91 14.72
C GLY A 10 -43.21 9.87 15.34
N ALA A 11 -42.99 9.98 16.66
CA ALA A 11 -42.43 8.95 17.54
C ALA A 11 -43.09 9.04 18.94
N PRO A 12 -42.76 8.19 19.94
CA PRO A 12 -43.07 6.75 19.94
C PRO A 12 -43.75 6.25 21.24
N THR A 13 -44.52 5.16 21.15
CA THR A 13 -44.98 4.33 22.28
C THR A 13 -45.00 2.85 21.85
N GLY A 14 -44.90 1.84 22.72
CA GLY A 14 -44.64 1.81 24.16
C GLY A 14 -44.18 0.40 24.57
N ALA A 15 -43.65 0.22 25.78
CA ALA A 15 -43.06 -1.06 26.19
C ALA A 15 -44.09 -2.03 26.80
N HIS A 16 -44.02 -3.31 26.42
CA HIS A 16 -44.50 -4.41 27.26
C HIS A 16 -43.45 -5.54 27.29
N ARG A 17 -43.15 -6.02 28.51
CA ARG A 17 -42.48 -7.31 28.73
C ARG A 17 -43.56 -8.38 28.86
N GLU A 18 -43.26 -9.59 28.41
CA GLU A 18 -43.82 -10.77 29.06
C GLU A 18 -42.81 -11.92 29.01
N THR A 19 -42.86 -12.81 30.00
CA THR A 19 -41.78 -13.75 30.30
C THR A 19 -42.32 -15.14 30.60
N HIS A 20 -41.99 -16.12 29.77
CA HIS A 20 -42.19 -17.53 30.08
C HIS A 20 -40.91 -18.34 29.89
N ARG A 21 -40.49 -19.01 30.97
CA ARG A 21 -39.51 -20.10 30.94
C ARG A 21 -40.25 -21.41 30.69
N CYS A 22 -39.71 -22.29 29.85
CA CYS A 22 -39.91 -23.73 29.99
C CYS A 22 -38.78 -24.52 29.31
N GLU A 23 -37.98 -25.17 30.14
CA GLU A 23 -37.12 -26.35 29.87
C GLU A 23 -37.56 -27.44 30.89
N PRO A 24 -37.21 -28.74 30.75
CA PRO A 24 -36.04 -29.28 30.06
C PRO A 24 -36.30 -30.58 29.23
N ASP A 25 -35.24 -31.38 29.07
CA ASP A 25 -35.21 -32.83 28.82
C ASP A 25 -35.58 -33.40 27.44
N ARG A 26 -34.54 -33.61 26.60
CA ARG A 26 -34.38 -34.87 25.84
C ARG A 26 -32.93 -35.39 25.90
N LYS A 27 -32.80 -36.71 26.07
CA LYS A 27 -31.53 -37.44 26.25
C LYS A 27 -30.80 -37.67 24.90
N PRO A 28 -29.45 -37.74 24.88
CA PRO A 28 -28.70 -38.05 23.66
C PRO A 28 -28.82 -39.54 23.28
N ILE A 29 -28.82 -39.82 21.96
CA ILE A 29 -28.82 -41.17 21.38
C ILE A 29 -27.37 -41.56 21.03
N PRO A 30 -26.88 -42.76 21.41
CA PRO A 30 -25.49 -43.15 21.16
C PRO A 30 -25.24 -43.57 19.71
N ALA A 31 -24.29 -42.93 19.05
CA ALA A 31 -23.77 -43.38 17.75
C ALA A 31 -22.90 -44.64 17.93
N ARG A 32 -23.20 -45.71 17.19
CA ARG A 32 -22.36 -46.93 17.17
C ARG A 32 -21.09 -46.70 16.37
N GLY A 33 -19.99 -47.28 16.84
CA GLY A 33 -18.64 -46.91 16.41
C GLY A 33 -18.20 -47.45 15.04
N LEU A 34 -17.15 -46.82 14.53
CA LEU A 34 -16.24 -47.38 13.53
C LEU A 34 -14.86 -47.55 14.19
N VAL A 35 -14.25 -48.72 14.01
CA VAL A 35 -12.94 -49.07 14.59
C VAL A 35 -11.82 -48.58 13.66
N PRO A 36 -10.74 -47.98 14.18
CA PRO A 36 -9.64 -47.50 13.34
C PRO A 36 -8.71 -48.65 12.90
N GLU A 37 -8.47 -48.76 11.60
CA GLU A 37 -7.48 -49.71 11.06
C GLU A 37 -6.04 -49.18 11.24
N ARG A 38 -5.10 -50.08 11.54
CA ARG A 38 -3.75 -49.72 12.00
C ARG A 38 -2.68 -49.77 10.90
N THR A 39 -1.67 -48.94 11.08
CA THR A 39 -0.47 -48.83 10.24
C THR A 39 0.42 -50.07 10.24
N ARG A 40 1.08 -50.32 9.10
CA ARG A 40 2.34 -51.08 9.01
C ARG A 40 3.33 -50.42 8.03
N PRO A 41 4.49 -49.95 8.52
CA PRO A 41 5.69 -49.68 7.72
C PRO A 41 6.87 -50.57 8.19
N PRO A 42 8.09 -50.44 7.62
CA PRO A 42 8.48 -50.06 6.27
C PRO A 42 9.29 -51.18 5.57
N ASP A 43 9.80 -50.95 4.37
CA ASP A 43 11.10 -51.52 3.98
C ASP A 43 11.98 -50.49 3.23
N ARG A 44 13.27 -50.80 3.06
CA ARG A 44 14.35 -49.81 2.90
C ARG A 44 14.85 -49.64 1.47
N ALA A 45 15.08 -48.38 1.10
CA ALA A 45 16.24 -47.99 0.29
C ALA A 45 16.79 -46.65 0.83
N LEU A 46 18.08 -46.61 1.16
CA LEU A 46 18.76 -45.44 1.74
C LEU A 46 19.96 -45.04 0.88
N THR A 47 20.11 -43.75 0.61
CA THR A 47 21.42 -43.11 0.39
C THR A 47 21.30 -41.61 0.71
N PRO A 48 22.36 -40.96 1.23
CA PRO A 48 22.23 -39.69 1.97
C PRO A 48 22.48 -38.46 1.08
N GLY A 49 22.17 -37.24 1.56
CA GLY A 49 22.62 -36.08 0.78
C GLY A 49 22.29 -34.63 1.15
N ARG A 50 21.43 -34.31 2.13
CA ARG A 50 21.40 -33.00 2.87
C ARG A 50 20.19 -32.89 3.78
N SER A 51 20.43 -32.74 5.08
CA SER A 51 19.41 -32.30 6.04
C SER A 51 18.95 -30.89 5.69
N ARG A 52 17.66 -30.74 5.34
CA ARG A 52 17.01 -29.43 5.35
C ARG A 52 16.77 -29.07 6.82
N GLY A 53 17.56 -28.12 7.34
CA GLY A 53 17.35 -27.55 8.67
C GLY A 53 15.96 -26.91 8.83
N PRO A 54 15.61 -26.47 10.05
CA PRO A 54 14.28 -25.92 10.35
C PRO A 54 13.92 -24.81 9.36
N ARG A 55 12.72 -24.90 8.77
CA ARG A 55 12.23 -23.90 7.82
C ARG A 55 11.81 -22.66 8.59
N HIS A 56 12.72 -21.69 8.72
CA HIS A 56 12.38 -20.37 9.26
C HIS A 56 11.21 -19.77 8.46
N PRO A 57 10.13 -19.32 9.13
CA PRO A 57 8.96 -18.80 8.44
C PRO A 57 9.14 -17.34 8.04
N GLY A 58 8.58 -16.96 6.89
CA GLY A 58 8.87 -15.70 6.23
C GLY A 58 10.20 -15.76 5.45
N ARG A 59 10.20 -15.32 4.18
CA ARG A 59 11.40 -15.35 3.34
C ARG A 59 11.61 -14.05 2.57
N LEU A 60 12.78 -13.43 2.80
CA LEU A 60 13.34 -12.42 1.91
C LEU A 60 13.98 -13.12 0.69
N VAL A 61 13.56 -12.73 -0.52
CA VAL A 61 13.99 -13.36 -1.77
C VAL A 61 14.76 -12.36 -2.63
N ARG A 62 16.04 -12.64 -2.83
CA ARG A 62 17.01 -11.86 -3.63
C ARG A 62 17.53 -12.72 -4.79
N GLY A 63 17.49 -12.20 -6.02
CA GLY A 63 17.89 -12.95 -7.23
C GLY A 63 19.34 -12.76 -7.68
N ARG A 64 19.71 -13.37 -8.82
CA ARG A 64 21.11 -13.47 -9.25
C ARG A 64 21.62 -12.19 -9.94
N ARG A 65 22.88 -11.86 -9.64
CA ARG A 65 23.67 -10.75 -10.21
C ARG A 65 23.73 -10.76 -11.74
N ARG A 66 23.20 -9.71 -12.40
CA ARG A 66 23.51 -9.33 -13.80
C ARG A 66 24.80 -8.47 -13.88
N ASP A 67 25.27 -8.21 -15.11
CA ASP A 67 26.71 -8.05 -15.42
C ASP A 67 27.35 -6.64 -15.19
N ARG A 68 28.69 -6.62 -15.18
CA ARG A 68 29.66 -5.57 -14.80
C ARG A 68 29.67 -4.28 -15.63
N ARG A 69 28.89 -4.14 -16.71
CA ARG A 69 29.12 -3.09 -17.75
C ARG A 69 28.58 -1.69 -17.45
N THR A 70 28.13 -1.38 -16.23
CA THR A 70 27.85 0.02 -15.81
C THR A 70 28.36 0.33 -14.42
N VAL A 71 28.72 1.59 -14.17
CA VAL A 71 29.11 2.09 -12.83
C VAL A 71 27.84 2.32 -11.98
N ARG A 72 27.14 1.23 -11.68
CA ARG A 72 26.02 1.16 -10.74
C ARG A 72 26.20 -0.06 -9.82
N PRO A 73 25.96 0.08 -8.50
CA PRO A 73 26.10 -1.03 -7.55
C PRO A 73 25.16 -2.23 -7.85
N PRO A 74 25.54 -3.45 -7.44
CA PRO A 74 24.82 -4.67 -7.77
C PRO A 74 23.40 -4.66 -7.18
N HIS A 75 22.45 -5.11 -7.99
CA HIS A 75 21.03 -5.22 -7.69
C HIS A 75 20.60 -6.70 -7.79
N TRP A 76 19.50 -7.03 -7.10
CA TRP A 76 19.11 -8.39 -6.74
C TRP A 76 17.66 -8.69 -7.12
N ASP A 77 17.29 -8.40 -8.36
CA ASP A 77 15.94 -8.65 -8.86
C ASP A 77 15.62 -10.15 -8.85
N ALA A 78 14.48 -10.52 -8.26
CA ALA A 78 14.05 -11.90 -8.13
C ALA A 78 13.83 -12.55 -9.50
N SER A 79 14.35 -13.76 -9.70
CA SER A 79 14.17 -14.50 -10.95
C SER A 79 12.80 -15.18 -11.03
N THR A 80 12.37 -15.59 -12.23
CA THR A 80 11.06 -16.23 -12.43
C THR A 80 10.87 -17.48 -11.56
N GLU A 81 11.93 -18.27 -11.34
CA GLU A 81 11.89 -19.45 -10.46
C GLU A 81 11.73 -19.04 -8.98
N GLN A 82 12.24 -17.86 -8.60
CA GLN A 82 12.09 -17.32 -7.25
C GLN A 82 10.70 -16.74 -6.99
N VAL A 83 10.08 -16.11 -8.01
CA VAL A 83 8.65 -15.73 -7.99
C VAL A 83 7.79 -17.00 -7.84
N ALA A 84 8.04 -18.00 -8.70
CA ALA A 84 7.32 -19.25 -8.68
C ALA A 84 7.50 -20.06 -7.39
N GLU A 85 8.67 -19.99 -6.72
CA GLU A 85 8.90 -20.62 -5.42
C GLU A 85 8.16 -19.88 -4.29
N ALA A 86 8.11 -18.54 -4.30
CA ALA A 86 7.34 -17.78 -3.32
C ALA A 86 5.84 -18.10 -3.42
N ALA A 87 5.29 -18.11 -4.65
CA ALA A 87 3.91 -18.53 -4.92
C ALA A 87 3.65 -20.01 -4.54
N ARG A 88 4.64 -20.91 -4.71
CA ARG A 88 4.55 -22.32 -4.28
C ARG A 88 4.43 -22.46 -2.77
N LEU A 89 5.25 -21.73 -2.01
CA LEU A 89 5.25 -21.75 -0.55
C LEU A 89 3.94 -21.17 0.01
N ALA A 90 3.50 -20.03 -0.53
CA ALA A 90 2.23 -19.41 -0.16
C ALA A 90 1.03 -20.34 -0.42
N ALA A 91 0.97 -21.02 -1.57
CA ALA A 91 -0.09 -21.97 -1.88
C ALA A 91 -0.09 -23.20 -0.96
N ALA A 92 1.07 -23.81 -0.73
CA ALA A 92 1.20 -25.00 0.10
C ALA A 92 0.69 -24.76 1.53
N ASP A 93 1.01 -23.59 2.09
CA ASP A 93 0.71 -23.23 3.48
C ASP A 93 -0.66 -22.55 3.64
N SER A 94 -1.32 -22.12 2.55
CA SER A 94 -2.60 -21.41 2.58
C SER A 94 -3.69 -22.16 3.34
N ARG A 95 -3.81 -23.49 3.15
CA ARG A 95 -4.81 -24.31 3.88
C ARG A 95 -4.54 -24.33 5.39
N ALA A 96 -3.27 -24.34 5.81
CA ALA A 96 -2.90 -24.31 7.22
C ALA A 96 -3.17 -22.93 7.84
N PHE A 97 -2.76 -21.85 7.17
CA PHE A 97 -2.92 -20.49 7.67
C PHE A 97 -4.39 -20.07 7.82
N ARG A 98 -5.26 -20.40 6.84
CA ARG A 98 -6.71 -20.14 6.94
C ARG A 98 -7.44 -21.00 7.98
N ALA A 99 -6.85 -22.13 8.38
CA ALA A 99 -7.42 -23.03 9.39
C ALA A 99 -7.06 -22.64 10.83
N LEU A 100 -6.15 -21.68 11.03
CA LEU A 100 -5.82 -21.16 12.35
C LEU A 100 -7.06 -20.54 13.03
N PRO A 101 -7.18 -20.66 14.37
CA PRO A 101 -8.14 -19.88 15.15
C PRO A 101 -8.00 -18.38 14.87
N PRO A 102 -9.08 -17.58 14.91
CA PRO A 102 -9.03 -16.13 14.68
C PRO A 102 -7.95 -15.44 15.53
N GLU A 103 -7.88 -15.75 16.83
CA GLU A 103 -6.89 -15.18 17.74
C GLU A 103 -5.43 -15.46 17.32
N ARG A 104 -5.15 -16.63 16.73
CA ARG A 104 -3.79 -16.94 16.22
C ARG A 104 -3.40 -16.14 14.98
N ARG A 105 -4.37 -15.57 14.23
CA ARG A 105 -4.09 -14.57 13.18
C ARG A 105 -4.06 -13.15 13.73
N ALA A 106 -4.93 -12.81 14.69
CA ALA A 106 -4.94 -11.52 15.35
C ALA A 106 -3.60 -11.23 16.06
N ALA A 107 -3.14 -12.16 16.91
CA ALA A 107 -1.85 -12.08 17.58
C ALA A 107 -0.64 -12.04 16.61
N PHE A 108 -0.76 -12.55 15.38
CA PHE A 108 0.27 -12.39 14.35
C PHE A 108 0.29 -10.98 13.75
N LEU A 109 -0.88 -10.35 13.56
CA LEU A 109 -0.98 -8.95 13.11
C LEU A 109 -0.45 -7.99 14.19
N ASP A 110 -0.80 -8.23 15.46
CA ASP A 110 -0.26 -7.46 16.60
C ASP A 110 1.26 -7.63 16.72
N ALA A 111 1.75 -8.87 16.60
CA ALA A 111 3.19 -9.12 16.56
C ALA A 111 3.89 -8.41 15.39
N CYS A 112 3.26 -8.29 14.21
CA CYS A 112 3.81 -7.48 13.12
C CYS A 112 3.91 -6.00 13.49
N ALA A 113 2.91 -5.45 14.19
CA ALA A 113 2.92 -4.06 14.64
C ALA A 113 4.04 -3.79 15.67
N GLU A 114 4.20 -4.68 16.64
CA GLU A 114 5.25 -4.61 17.67
C GLU A 114 6.67 -4.76 17.09
N GLU A 115 6.89 -5.71 16.17
CA GLU A 115 8.20 -5.89 15.52
C GLU A 115 8.56 -4.67 14.64
N ILE A 116 7.58 -4.01 14.01
CA ILE A 116 7.79 -2.77 13.25
C ILE A 116 8.11 -1.58 14.18
N GLU A 117 7.48 -1.51 15.36
CA GLU A 117 7.78 -0.51 16.38
C GLU A 117 9.16 -0.72 17.01
N THR A 118 9.57 -1.98 17.19
CA THR A 118 10.88 -2.40 17.72
C THR A 118 12.05 -1.99 16.81
N LEU A 119 11.82 -1.76 15.51
CA LEU A 119 12.83 -1.17 14.61
C LEU A 119 13.17 0.30 14.94
N GLY A 120 12.38 0.94 15.80
CA GLY A 120 12.63 2.25 16.35
C GLY A 120 12.88 3.32 15.28
N ASP A 121 13.79 4.24 15.57
CA ASP A 121 14.07 5.38 14.70
C ASP A 121 15.03 5.03 13.56
N ALA A 122 15.73 3.89 13.63
CA ALA A 122 16.55 3.39 12.52
C ALA A 122 15.71 3.12 11.26
N LEU A 123 14.45 2.66 11.42
CA LEU A 123 13.46 2.56 10.34
C LEU A 123 13.11 3.93 9.76
N LEU A 124 12.86 4.92 10.63
CA LEU A 124 12.45 6.27 10.24
C LEU A 124 13.58 6.99 9.49
N GLU A 125 14.81 6.90 9.99
CA GLU A 125 15.99 7.41 9.29
C GLU A 125 16.19 6.75 7.92
N LEU A 126 16.01 5.42 7.82
CA LEU A 126 16.17 4.68 6.57
C LEU A 126 15.11 5.12 5.55
N ALA A 127 13.86 5.23 5.98
CA ALA A 127 12.79 5.76 5.14
C ALA A 127 13.03 7.23 4.75
N ALA A 128 13.55 8.08 5.64
CA ALA A 128 13.89 9.47 5.32
C ALA A 128 15.09 9.55 4.34
N ARG A 129 16.05 8.62 4.42
CA ARG A 129 17.19 8.51 3.48
C ARG A 129 16.74 8.07 2.09
N GLU A 130 15.79 7.14 1.97
CA GLU A 130 15.29 6.63 0.69
C GLU A 130 14.22 7.52 0.05
N SER A 131 13.22 7.98 0.81
CA SER A 131 12.06 8.73 0.31
C SER A 131 12.23 10.25 0.28
N GLY A 132 13.09 10.80 1.14
CA GLY A 132 13.18 12.25 1.36
C GLY A 132 12.04 12.88 2.18
N LEU A 133 11.09 12.08 2.68
CA LEU A 133 10.03 12.54 3.60
C LEU A 133 10.61 12.94 4.97
N SER A 134 9.89 13.79 5.70
CA SER A 134 10.33 14.27 7.02
C SER A 134 10.21 13.18 8.10
N PRO A 135 11.03 13.22 9.17
CA PRO A 135 10.92 12.26 10.28
C PRO A 135 9.52 12.23 10.90
N ALA A 136 8.92 13.39 11.18
CA ALA A 136 7.57 13.48 11.75
C ALA A 136 6.49 12.82 10.86
N ARG A 137 6.57 13.03 9.53
CA ARG A 137 5.70 12.39 8.54
C ARG A 137 5.86 10.86 8.52
N LEU A 138 7.07 10.37 8.77
CA LEU A 138 7.36 8.93 8.84
C LEU A 138 6.99 8.31 10.19
N THR A 139 7.13 9.04 11.30
CA THR A 139 6.62 8.65 12.63
C THR A 139 5.11 8.45 12.58
N GLY A 140 4.38 9.41 12.01
CA GLY A 140 2.93 9.31 11.80
C GLY A 140 2.54 8.14 10.89
N GLU A 141 3.36 7.82 9.88
CA GLU A 141 3.12 6.66 9.01
C GLU A 141 3.43 5.33 9.70
N ARG A 142 4.48 5.24 10.54
CA ARG A 142 4.75 4.06 11.38
C ARG A 142 3.57 3.80 12.30
N GLY A 143 3.11 4.83 13.02
CA GLY A 143 1.92 4.76 13.88
C GLY A 143 0.65 4.34 13.11
N ARG A 144 0.41 4.90 11.92
CA ARG A 144 -0.68 4.48 11.04
C ARG A 144 -0.57 3.03 10.60
N THR A 145 0.63 2.56 10.24
CA THR A 145 0.86 1.18 9.77
C THR A 145 0.57 0.18 10.88
N CYS A 146 1.12 0.41 12.08
CA CYS A 146 0.89 -0.42 13.26
C CYS A 146 -0.56 -0.35 13.75
N GLY A 147 -1.19 0.83 13.70
CA GLY A 147 -2.61 1.00 13.98
C GLY A 147 -3.52 0.26 12.98
N GLN A 148 -3.18 0.25 11.69
CA GLN A 148 -3.92 -0.52 10.68
C GLN A 148 -3.78 -2.05 10.91
N LEU A 149 -2.61 -2.54 11.32
CA LEU A 149 -2.41 -3.94 11.68
C LEU A 149 -3.29 -4.35 12.88
N ARG A 150 -3.28 -3.55 13.97
CA ARG A 150 -4.10 -3.79 15.17
C ARG A 150 -5.60 -3.70 14.88
N LEU A 151 -6.04 -2.71 14.09
CA LEU A 151 -7.43 -2.60 13.61
C LEU A 151 -7.89 -3.87 12.88
N PHE A 152 -7.02 -4.48 12.07
CA PHE A 152 -7.32 -5.75 11.42
C PHE A 152 -7.26 -6.95 12.37
N ALA A 153 -6.42 -6.93 13.41
CA ALA A 153 -6.41 -7.93 14.48
C ALA A 153 -7.75 -7.94 15.23
N ASP A 154 -8.23 -6.78 15.65
CA ASP A 154 -9.50 -6.64 16.38
C ASP A 154 -10.72 -6.95 15.50
N LEU A 155 -10.67 -6.60 14.21
CA LEU A 155 -11.68 -7.04 13.25
C LEU A 155 -11.73 -8.58 13.15
N VAL A 156 -10.59 -9.27 13.17
CA VAL A 156 -10.51 -10.74 13.18
C VAL A 156 -11.04 -11.32 14.48
N ARG A 157 -10.73 -10.72 15.64
CA ARG A 157 -11.27 -11.11 16.96
C ARG A 157 -12.79 -10.99 17.02
N SER A 158 -13.34 -9.90 16.50
CA SER A 158 -14.79 -9.63 16.51
C SER A 158 -15.61 -10.66 15.72
N GLY A 159 -15.00 -11.39 14.79
CA GLY A 159 -15.67 -12.32 13.88
C GLY A 159 -16.63 -11.67 12.86
N THR A 160 -16.98 -10.39 13.01
CA THR A 160 -17.98 -9.67 12.18
C THR A 160 -17.69 -9.75 10.68
N ALA A 161 -16.43 -9.67 10.28
CA ALA A 161 -15.98 -9.78 8.90
C ALA A 161 -16.34 -11.13 8.23
N LEU A 162 -16.57 -12.20 9.01
CA LEU A 162 -17.03 -13.48 8.48
C LEU A 162 -18.43 -13.38 7.86
N GLY A 163 -19.28 -12.44 8.29
CA GLY A 163 -20.65 -12.29 7.80
C GLY A 163 -21.47 -13.57 7.96
N ALA A 164 -21.31 -14.25 9.10
CA ALA A 164 -21.93 -15.55 9.35
C ALA A 164 -23.47 -15.46 9.31
N ARG A 165 -24.11 -16.42 8.64
CA ARG A 165 -25.58 -16.63 8.66
C ARG A 165 -25.88 -18.11 8.86
N ILE A 166 -27.01 -18.37 9.52
CA ILE A 166 -27.55 -19.71 9.77
C ILE A 166 -29.04 -19.61 9.46
N ASP A 167 -29.48 -20.31 8.42
CA ASP A 167 -30.82 -20.24 7.86
C ASP A 167 -31.41 -21.66 7.90
N THR A 168 -32.33 -21.91 8.83
CA THR A 168 -33.00 -23.21 9.00
C THR A 168 -34.32 -23.24 8.24
N GLY A 169 -34.36 -23.97 7.12
CA GLY A 169 -35.55 -24.05 6.26
C GLY A 169 -36.71 -24.86 6.87
N PRO A 170 -37.95 -24.71 6.36
CA PRO A 170 -39.15 -25.38 6.91
C PRO A 170 -39.10 -26.91 6.97
N SER A 171 -38.20 -27.54 6.21
CA SER A 171 -37.93 -28.98 6.18
C SER A 171 -36.73 -29.42 7.04
N GLY A 172 -36.21 -28.55 7.92
CA GLY A 172 -35.02 -28.83 8.73
C GLY A 172 -33.69 -28.73 7.96
N THR A 173 -33.69 -28.13 6.77
CA THR A 173 -32.47 -27.90 5.98
C THR A 173 -31.61 -26.81 6.64
N ASP A 174 -30.39 -27.17 7.06
CA ASP A 174 -29.42 -26.27 7.70
C ASP A 174 -28.51 -25.62 6.65
N VAL A 175 -28.79 -24.38 6.28
CA VAL A 175 -27.97 -23.59 5.35
C VAL A 175 -27.11 -22.62 6.14
N ARG A 176 -25.79 -22.62 5.90
CA ARG A 176 -24.85 -21.72 6.60
C ARG A 176 -23.94 -20.98 5.62
N LEU A 177 -23.92 -19.65 5.74
CA LEU A 177 -23.06 -18.78 4.95
C LEU A 177 -21.94 -18.21 5.83
N ARG A 178 -20.72 -18.14 5.28
CA ARG A 178 -19.63 -17.29 5.79
C ARG A 178 -18.65 -16.94 4.67
N ARG A 179 -17.95 -15.82 4.81
CA ARG A 179 -16.80 -15.47 3.97
C ARG A 179 -15.61 -16.39 4.27
N VAL A 180 -14.77 -16.61 3.27
CA VAL A 180 -13.54 -17.40 3.35
C VAL A 180 -12.42 -16.71 2.56
N PRO A 181 -11.13 -16.86 2.95
CA PRO A 181 -10.02 -16.34 2.16
C PRO A 181 -9.93 -17.03 0.80
N LEU A 182 -9.54 -16.26 -0.22
CA LEU A 182 -9.40 -16.72 -1.61
C LEU A 182 -8.19 -17.67 -1.79
N GLY A 183 -7.09 -17.39 -1.09
CA GLY A 183 -5.80 -18.05 -1.29
C GLY A 183 -4.64 -17.04 -1.21
N PRO A 184 -3.47 -17.34 -1.80
CA PRO A 184 -2.34 -16.41 -1.86
C PRO A 184 -2.64 -15.08 -2.56
N VAL A 185 -2.23 -13.96 -1.96
CA VAL A 185 -2.42 -12.60 -2.49
C VAL A 185 -1.07 -12.00 -2.88
N ALA A 186 -1.00 -11.42 -4.08
CA ALA A 186 0.14 -10.61 -4.51
C ALA A 186 -0.08 -9.15 -4.10
N VAL A 187 0.90 -8.51 -3.45
CA VAL A 187 0.80 -7.11 -2.99
C VAL A 187 1.89 -6.25 -3.62
N PHE A 188 1.51 -5.13 -4.22
CA PHE A 188 2.40 -4.19 -4.89
C PHE A 188 2.46 -2.86 -4.12
N GLY A 189 3.54 -2.69 -3.37
CA GLY A 189 3.71 -1.53 -2.49
C GLY A 189 3.82 -0.19 -3.22
N ALA A 190 3.18 0.83 -2.67
CA ALA A 190 3.13 2.20 -3.18
C ALA A 190 4.50 2.91 -3.05
N SER A 191 4.75 3.92 -3.90
CA SER A 191 5.99 4.71 -3.84
C SER A 191 6.02 5.76 -2.72
N ASN A 192 4.85 6.26 -2.34
CA ASN A 192 4.60 7.48 -1.56
C ASN A 192 4.25 7.24 -0.09
N PHE A 193 3.81 6.03 0.23
CA PHE A 193 3.61 5.56 1.59
C PHE A 193 4.52 4.34 1.80
N PRO A 194 5.83 4.55 2.09
CA PRO A 194 6.83 3.51 2.24
C PRO A 194 6.56 2.49 3.36
N LEU A 195 5.57 2.74 4.22
CA LEU A 195 5.11 1.83 5.29
C LEU A 195 3.62 1.44 5.10
N ALA A 196 2.70 2.41 5.13
CA ALA A 196 1.26 2.18 5.32
C ALA A 196 0.52 1.64 4.08
N PHE A 197 1.09 1.80 2.88
CA PHE A 197 0.64 1.16 1.64
C PHE A 197 1.79 0.38 0.99
N SER A 198 2.69 -0.16 1.82
CA SER A 198 3.91 -0.86 1.42
C SER A 198 3.89 -2.28 2.03
N VAL A 199 5.05 -2.81 2.40
CA VAL A 199 5.29 -4.22 2.73
C VAL A 199 4.36 -4.76 3.83
N ALA A 200 4.06 -3.98 4.86
CA ALA A 200 3.07 -4.31 5.91
C ALA A 200 1.88 -3.34 5.92
N GLY A 201 1.58 -2.74 4.75
CA GLY A 201 0.48 -1.80 4.58
C GLY A 201 -0.90 -2.44 4.55
N GLY A 202 -1.93 -1.64 4.24
CA GLY A 202 -3.34 -2.06 4.26
C GLY A 202 -3.65 -3.35 3.49
N ASP A 203 -3.10 -3.52 2.29
CA ASP A 203 -3.26 -4.72 1.45
C ASP A 203 -2.70 -5.98 2.12
N THR A 204 -1.48 -5.89 2.69
CA THR A 204 -0.86 -7.00 3.44
C THR A 204 -1.66 -7.30 4.71
N ALA A 205 -2.02 -6.28 5.49
CA ALA A 205 -2.74 -6.44 6.74
C ALA A 205 -4.11 -7.09 6.54
N SER A 206 -4.90 -6.61 5.57
CA SER A 206 -6.22 -7.15 5.23
C SER A 206 -6.17 -8.58 4.68
N ALA A 207 -5.19 -8.90 3.82
CA ALA A 207 -4.99 -10.25 3.32
C ALA A 207 -4.62 -11.24 4.44
N LEU A 208 -3.64 -10.89 5.28
CA LEU A 208 -3.24 -11.71 6.42
C LEU A 208 -4.40 -11.92 7.41
N ALA A 209 -5.19 -10.88 7.69
CA ALA A 209 -6.38 -10.94 8.54
C ALA A 209 -7.43 -11.95 8.02
N ALA A 210 -7.73 -11.89 6.72
CA ALA A 210 -8.65 -12.81 6.06
C ALA A 210 -8.18 -14.28 6.11
N GLY A 211 -6.88 -14.52 6.32
CA GLY A 211 -6.26 -15.85 6.25
C GLY A 211 -5.64 -16.15 4.87
N CYS A 212 -5.32 -15.13 4.10
CA CYS A 212 -4.58 -15.22 2.84
C CYS A 212 -3.07 -15.03 3.09
N PRO A 213 -2.20 -15.97 2.69
CA PRO A 213 -0.75 -15.73 2.64
C PRO A 213 -0.40 -14.62 1.63
N VAL A 214 0.66 -13.85 1.90
CA VAL A 214 1.01 -12.66 1.10
C VAL A 214 2.39 -12.78 0.44
N VAL A 215 2.44 -12.52 -0.86
CA VAL A 215 3.70 -12.35 -1.62
C VAL A 215 3.81 -10.89 -2.06
N VAL A 216 4.67 -10.12 -1.37
CA VAL A 216 4.88 -8.70 -1.68
C VAL A 216 5.93 -8.55 -2.78
N LYS A 217 5.65 -7.74 -3.79
CA LYS A 217 6.64 -7.21 -4.74
C LYS A 217 7.06 -5.82 -4.27
N SER A 218 8.34 -5.64 -3.95
CA SER A 218 8.84 -4.39 -3.36
C SER A 218 8.79 -3.20 -4.35
N HIS A 219 8.56 -1.99 -3.83
CA HIS A 219 8.74 -0.79 -4.64
C HIS A 219 10.23 -0.44 -4.77
N PRO A 220 10.77 -0.14 -5.96
CA PRO A 220 12.20 0.10 -6.14
C PRO A 220 12.72 1.44 -5.60
N ALA A 221 11.83 2.29 -5.05
CA ALA A 221 12.20 3.58 -4.44
C ALA A 221 12.68 3.46 -2.98
N HIS A 222 12.18 2.47 -2.23
CA HIS A 222 12.45 2.29 -0.79
C HIS A 222 12.83 0.83 -0.42
N PRO A 223 13.78 0.20 -1.15
CA PRO A 223 14.11 -1.21 -0.95
C PRO A 223 14.68 -1.52 0.44
N GLY A 224 15.39 -0.58 1.08
CA GLY A 224 15.90 -0.73 2.44
C GLY A 224 14.78 -0.72 3.48
N THR A 225 13.88 0.26 3.42
CA THR A 225 12.69 0.32 4.29
C THR A 225 11.80 -0.91 4.11
N GLY A 226 11.56 -1.32 2.85
CA GLY A 226 10.79 -2.51 2.54
C GLY A 226 11.43 -3.79 3.09
N GLU A 227 12.75 -3.94 3.01
CA GLU A 227 13.45 -5.09 3.63
C GLU A 227 13.39 -5.06 5.16
N ALA A 228 13.52 -3.88 5.80
CA ALA A 228 13.42 -3.76 7.24
C ALA A 228 12.03 -4.20 7.76
N VAL A 229 10.96 -3.73 7.11
CA VAL A 229 9.58 -4.14 7.43
C VAL A 229 9.35 -5.63 7.13
N ALA A 230 9.87 -6.16 6.02
CA ALA A 230 9.78 -7.59 5.72
C ALA A 230 10.50 -8.46 6.78
N ARG A 231 11.60 -7.97 7.37
CA ARG A 231 12.28 -8.64 8.47
C ARG A 231 11.43 -8.63 9.75
N ALA A 232 10.80 -7.52 10.10
CA ALA A 232 9.85 -7.46 11.22
C ALA A 232 8.68 -8.45 11.06
N VAL A 233 8.04 -8.49 9.88
CA VAL A 233 6.96 -9.47 9.59
C VAL A 233 7.47 -10.92 9.62
N THR A 234 8.72 -11.16 9.20
CA THR A 234 9.39 -12.48 9.28
C THR A 234 9.63 -12.88 10.75
N THR A 235 10.11 -11.97 11.60
CA THR A 235 10.27 -12.23 13.04
C THR A 235 8.93 -12.49 13.70
N ALA A 236 7.91 -11.68 13.43
CA ALA A 236 6.54 -11.89 13.92
C ALA A 236 5.98 -13.26 13.53
N ALA A 237 6.19 -13.70 12.29
CA ALA A 237 5.79 -15.00 11.79
C ALA A 237 6.50 -16.15 12.54
N ALA A 238 7.78 -16.01 12.85
CA ALA A 238 8.53 -16.97 13.66
C ALA A 238 8.05 -16.99 15.11
N ARG A 239 7.93 -15.82 15.73
CA ARG A 239 7.52 -15.61 17.13
C ARG A 239 6.12 -16.14 17.43
N THR A 240 5.21 -16.07 16.46
CA THR A 240 3.82 -16.56 16.59
C THR A 240 3.58 -17.94 15.97
N GLY A 241 4.63 -18.59 15.46
CA GLY A 241 4.56 -19.95 14.91
C GLY A 241 3.68 -20.07 13.66
N MET A 242 3.78 -19.11 12.75
CA MET A 242 3.06 -19.13 11.46
C MET A 242 3.71 -20.10 10.45
N PRO A 243 2.94 -20.61 9.48
CA PRO A 243 3.48 -21.37 8.35
C PRO A 243 4.54 -20.58 7.55
N ALA A 244 5.51 -21.28 6.95
CA ALA A 244 6.67 -20.61 6.37
C ALA A 244 6.38 -19.79 5.10
N GLY A 245 5.36 -20.18 4.35
CA GLY A 245 4.82 -19.46 3.20
C GLY A 245 3.83 -18.34 3.52
N VAL A 246 3.55 -18.04 4.80
CA VAL A 246 2.59 -16.99 5.19
C VAL A 246 2.94 -15.61 4.58
N PHE A 247 4.23 -15.35 4.40
CA PHE A 247 4.75 -14.08 3.92
C PHE A 247 6.03 -14.29 3.08
N SER A 248 6.19 -13.51 2.01
CA SER A 248 7.46 -13.42 1.26
C SER A 248 7.63 -12.02 0.64
N LEU A 249 8.86 -11.52 0.61
CA LEU A 249 9.23 -10.29 -0.12
C LEU A 249 10.10 -10.64 -1.34
N LEU A 250 9.59 -10.31 -2.51
CA LEU A 250 10.30 -10.31 -3.80
C LEU A 250 10.83 -8.89 -4.07
N VAL A 251 12.16 -8.75 -4.18
CA VAL A 251 12.77 -7.50 -4.66
C VAL A 251 12.80 -7.50 -6.17
N GLY A 252 12.42 -6.39 -6.81
CA GLY A 252 12.49 -6.25 -8.27
C GLY A 252 12.32 -4.81 -8.74
N ARG A 253 13.19 -4.35 -9.63
CA ARG A 253 13.05 -3.08 -10.36
C ARG A 253 12.13 -3.23 -11.56
N ASP A 254 12.39 -4.26 -12.36
CA ASP A 254 11.72 -4.49 -13.64
C ASP A 254 10.27 -4.95 -13.46
N HIS A 255 9.44 -4.72 -14.48
CA HIS A 255 8.02 -5.08 -14.47
C HIS A 255 7.81 -6.60 -14.53
N ASP A 256 8.75 -7.33 -15.12
CA ASP A 256 8.72 -8.79 -15.34
C ASP A 256 8.45 -9.56 -14.04
N VAL A 257 9.06 -9.15 -12.91
CA VAL A 257 8.84 -9.76 -11.59
C VAL A 257 7.38 -9.62 -11.15
N GLY A 258 6.74 -8.49 -11.49
CA GLY A 258 5.34 -8.24 -11.22
C GLY A 258 4.39 -8.99 -12.14
N LEU A 259 4.70 -9.02 -13.44
CA LEU A 259 3.91 -9.73 -14.45
C LEU A 259 3.97 -11.25 -14.23
N ALA A 260 5.14 -11.80 -13.90
CA ALA A 260 5.30 -13.20 -13.51
C ALA A 260 4.49 -13.54 -12.24
N LEU A 261 4.47 -12.65 -11.24
CA LEU A 261 3.71 -12.87 -10.01
C LEU A 261 2.19 -12.83 -10.25
N VAL A 262 1.70 -11.87 -11.06
CA VAL A 262 0.28 -11.79 -11.41
C VAL A 262 -0.15 -12.88 -12.39
N GLY A 263 0.75 -13.38 -13.23
CA GLY A 263 0.51 -14.53 -14.10
C GLY A 263 0.50 -15.89 -13.39
N ASP A 264 1.09 -15.99 -12.18
CA ASP A 264 1.26 -17.27 -11.49
C ASP A 264 -0.09 -17.90 -11.07
N PRO A 265 -0.42 -19.13 -11.50
CA PRO A 265 -1.74 -19.73 -11.27
C PRO A 265 -2.09 -19.93 -9.79
N ARG A 266 -1.12 -19.81 -8.87
CA ARG A 266 -1.30 -19.95 -7.42
C ARG A 266 -1.67 -18.65 -6.71
N ILE A 267 -1.44 -17.49 -7.32
CA ILE A 267 -1.96 -16.22 -6.82
C ILE A 267 -3.45 -16.15 -7.15
N THR A 268 -4.27 -15.76 -6.17
CA THR A 268 -5.75 -15.75 -6.24
C THR A 268 -6.36 -14.35 -6.17
N ALA A 269 -5.59 -13.33 -5.81
CA ALA A 269 -5.97 -11.92 -5.90
C ALA A 269 -4.72 -11.01 -5.92
N VAL A 270 -4.88 -9.76 -6.34
CA VAL A 270 -3.82 -8.75 -6.36
C VAL A 270 -4.28 -7.48 -5.63
N GLY A 271 -3.46 -6.98 -4.71
CA GLY A 271 -3.52 -5.61 -4.19
C GLY A 271 -2.43 -4.74 -4.82
N PHE A 272 -2.79 -3.55 -5.31
CA PHE A 272 -1.88 -2.63 -5.99
C PHE A 272 -2.21 -1.18 -5.65
N THR A 273 -1.20 -0.40 -5.33
CA THR A 273 -1.29 1.07 -5.28
C THR A 273 -0.20 1.68 -6.16
N GLY A 274 -0.56 2.45 -7.19
CA GLY A 274 0.44 3.00 -8.12
C GLY A 274 -0.12 3.80 -9.30
N SER A 275 0.59 3.77 -10.43
CA SER A 275 0.20 4.51 -11.64
C SER A 275 -0.95 3.81 -12.37
N ARG A 276 -1.83 4.60 -13.03
CA ARG A 276 -2.91 4.07 -13.88
C ARG A 276 -2.39 3.09 -14.94
N ALA A 277 -1.23 3.37 -15.54
CA ALA A 277 -0.63 2.48 -16.54
C ALA A 277 -0.20 1.13 -15.94
N GLY A 278 0.40 1.14 -14.74
CA GLY A 278 0.78 -0.09 -14.03
C GLY A 278 -0.44 -0.92 -13.64
N GLY A 279 -1.45 -0.29 -13.04
CA GLY A 279 -2.69 -0.97 -12.63
C GLY A 279 -3.42 -1.61 -13.82
N LEU A 280 -3.56 -0.90 -14.94
CA LEU A 280 -4.15 -1.44 -16.16
C LEU A 280 -3.34 -2.60 -16.77
N ALA A 281 -2.01 -2.57 -16.67
CA ALA A 281 -1.16 -3.69 -17.10
C ALA A 281 -1.40 -4.94 -16.24
N LEU A 282 -1.51 -4.80 -14.91
CA LEU A 282 -1.83 -5.93 -14.02
C LEU A 282 -3.26 -6.46 -14.21
N ILE A 283 -4.23 -5.57 -14.44
CA ILE A 283 -5.62 -5.95 -14.78
C ILE A 283 -5.65 -6.75 -16.09
N THR A 284 -4.88 -6.33 -17.09
CA THR A 284 -4.76 -7.03 -18.38
C THR A 284 -4.11 -8.40 -18.18
N ALA A 285 -2.96 -8.45 -17.52
CA ALA A 285 -2.24 -9.69 -17.23
C ALA A 285 -3.10 -10.70 -16.44
N SER A 286 -3.90 -10.24 -15.48
CA SER A 286 -4.85 -11.09 -14.76
C SER A 286 -5.96 -11.64 -15.67
N ARG A 287 -6.57 -10.79 -16.51
CA ARG A 287 -7.64 -11.19 -17.43
C ARG A 287 -7.16 -12.16 -18.52
N SER A 288 -5.87 -12.17 -18.85
CA SER A 288 -5.25 -13.12 -19.78
C SER A 288 -4.91 -14.49 -19.18
N ARG A 289 -5.19 -14.74 -17.88
CA ARG A 289 -4.98 -16.04 -17.24
C ARG A 289 -6.06 -17.05 -17.63
N PRO A 290 -5.77 -18.36 -17.70
CA PRO A 290 -6.80 -19.41 -17.80
C PRO A 290 -7.81 -19.40 -16.65
N VAL A 291 -7.40 -18.92 -15.47
CA VAL A 291 -8.29 -18.59 -14.34
C VAL A 291 -7.99 -17.14 -13.94
N PRO A 292 -8.80 -16.16 -14.40
CA PRO A 292 -8.65 -14.76 -14.02
C PRO A 292 -8.83 -14.52 -12.52
N ILE A 293 -8.17 -13.49 -11.97
CA ILE A 293 -8.22 -13.14 -10.55
C ILE A 293 -8.59 -11.67 -10.31
N PRO A 294 -9.26 -11.33 -9.21
CA PRO A 294 -9.54 -9.93 -8.87
C PRO A 294 -8.24 -9.15 -8.67
N VAL A 295 -8.22 -7.93 -9.22
CA VAL A 295 -7.13 -6.96 -9.08
C VAL A 295 -7.71 -5.70 -8.45
N HIS A 296 -7.37 -5.46 -7.19
CA HIS A 296 -7.75 -4.28 -6.43
C HIS A 296 -6.65 -3.23 -6.63
N ALA A 297 -6.89 -2.26 -7.51
CA ALA A 297 -5.89 -1.31 -7.99
C ALA A 297 -6.27 0.14 -7.65
N GLU A 298 -5.66 0.67 -6.60
CA GLU A 298 -5.63 2.10 -6.32
C GLU A 298 -4.70 2.80 -7.31
N MET A 299 -5.23 3.82 -7.99
CA MET A 299 -4.63 4.45 -9.16
C MET A 299 -4.71 5.98 -9.08
N SER A 300 -4.40 6.66 -10.19
CA SER A 300 -4.33 8.12 -10.28
C SER A 300 -5.73 8.76 -10.31
N ALA A 301 -5.98 9.70 -9.38
CA ALA A 301 -7.17 10.55 -9.33
C ALA A 301 -6.78 12.04 -9.34
N VAL A 302 -7.73 12.93 -9.69
CA VAL A 302 -7.53 14.40 -9.68
C VAL A 302 -8.21 15.12 -8.51
N ASN A 303 -9.10 14.42 -7.79
CA ASN A 303 -9.75 14.85 -6.55
C ASN A 303 -10.33 16.28 -6.61
N PRO A 304 -11.41 16.51 -7.37
CA PRO A 304 -11.96 17.85 -7.57
C PRO A 304 -12.53 18.45 -6.28
N VAL A 305 -12.17 19.70 -6.00
CA VAL A 305 -12.76 20.53 -4.94
C VAL A 305 -13.71 21.55 -5.58
N ILE A 306 -14.93 21.66 -5.06
CA ILE A 306 -15.94 22.63 -5.49
C ILE A 306 -16.11 23.65 -4.37
N MET A 307 -15.90 24.94 -4.65
CA MET A 307 -16.11 26.00 -3.67
C MET A 307 -17.52 26.58 -3.79
N LEU A 308 -18.25 26.59 -2.67
CA LEU A 308 -19.58 27.18 -2.54
C LEU A 308 -19.51 28.53 -1.80
N ASP A 309 -20.52 29.37 -1.99
CA ASP A 309 -20.52 30.78 -1.57
C ASP A 309 -20.21 30.99 -0.08
N GLY A 310 -20.73 30.12 0.80
CA GLY A 310 -20.46 30.18 2.25
C GLY A 310 -18.99 30.00 2.65
N ALA A 311 -18.17 29.38 1.79
CA ALA A 311 -16.72 29.29 1.95
C ALA A 311 -16.01 30.46 1.23
N LEU A 312 -16.52 30.90 0.09
CA LEU A 312 -15.99 32.04 -0.67
C LEU A 312 -16.18 33.38 0.08
N ALA A 313 -17.16 33.47 0.97
CA ALA A 313 -17.36 34.59 1.89
C ALA A 313 -16.21 34.78 2.90
N ARG A 314 -15.34 33.78 3.08
CA ARG A 314 -14.14 33.84 3.96
C ARG A 314 -12.92 33.27 3.22
N PRO A 315 -12.47 33.93 2.13
CA PRO A 315 -11.64 33.30 1.12
C PRO A 315 -10.26 32.89 1.65
N GLU A 316 -9.65 33.69 2.54
CA GLU A 316 -8.36 33.37 3.15
C GLU A 316 -8.42 32.15 4.07
N GLN A 317 -9.48 32.05 4.89
CA GLN A 317 -9.70 30.94 5.82
C GLN A 317 -9.89 29.60 5.10
N ALA A 318 -10.49 29.62 3.90
CA ALA A 318 -10.63 28.45 3.05
C ALA A 318 -9.41 28.18 2.15
N ALA A 319 -8.68 29.21 1.72
CA ALA A 319 -7.53 29.08 0.82
C ALA A 319 -6.31 28.45 1.51
N ALA A 320 -6.06 28.79 2.78
CA ALA A 320 -4.95 28.23 3.55
C ALA A 320 -4.99 26.69 3.69
N PRO A 321 -6.08 26.06 4.17
CA PRO A 321 -6.16 24.60 4.25
C PRO A 321 -6.19 23.92 2.87
N TYR A 322 -6.80 24.54 1.85
CA TYR A 322 -6.71 24.04 0.48
C TYR A 322 -5.25 23.98 -0.01
N VAL A 323 -4.48 25.06 0.15
CA VAL A 323 -3.06 25.09 -0.24
C VAL A 323 -2.23 24.14 0.64
N ALA A 324 -2.53 23.97 1.93
CA ALA A 324 -1.84 22.99 2.77
C ALA A 324 -2.07 21.55 2.28
N SER A 325 -3.33 21.16 2.03
CA SER A 325 -3.70 19.83 1.49
C SER A 325 -3.10 19.58 0.11
N LEU A 326 -3.14 20.60 -0.75
CA LEU A 326 -2.52 20.60 -2.06
C LEU A 326 -0.99 20.42 -1.98
N THR A 327 -0.31 20.88 -0.92
CA THR A 327 1.16 20.97 -0.90
C THR A 327 1.90 20.00 0.03
N ALA A 328 1.20 19.27 0.90
CA ALA A 328 1.79 18.31 1.85
C ALA A 328 2.58 17.17 1.16
N ASP A 329 3.80 16.87 1.64
CA ASP A 329 4.72 15.83 1.12
C ASP A 329 5.02 15.92 -0.39
N ALA A 330 5.25 17.15 -0.87
CA ALA A 330 5.28 17.48 -2.31
C ALA A 330 4.06 16.94 -3.09
N GLY A 331 2.93 16.71 -2.39
CA GLY A 331 1.61 16.32 -2.89
C GLY A 331 1.59 14.99 -3.58
N GLN A 332 2.51 14.12 -3.18
CA GLN A 332 2.59 12.76 -3.66
C GLN A 332 1.50 11.89 -2.98
N PHE A 333 0.33 12.46 -2.69
CA PHE A 333 -0.87 11.78 -2.20
C PHE A 333 -1.77 11.41 -3.38
N CYS A 334 -2.32 10.19 -3.38
CA CYS A 334 -3.32 9.80 -4.39
C CYS A 334 -4.60 10.66 -4.30
N THR A 335 -4.86 11.21 -3.11
CA THR A 335 -5.98 12.11 -2.77
C THR A 335 -5.64 13.61 -2.86
N ASN A 336 -4.54 13.98 -3.54
CA ASN A 336 -4.14 15.39 -3.69
C ASN A 336 -5.20 16.20 -4.49
N PRO A 337 -5.68 17.37 -4.01
CA PRO A 337 -6.78 18.13 -4.60
C PRO A 337 -6.35 18.95 -5.84
N GLY A 338 -6.01 18.23 -6.90
CA GLY A 338 -5.38 18.75 -8.12
C GLY A 338 -6.31 19.53 -9.07
N LEU A 339 -7.62 19.47 -8.86
CA LEU A 339 -8.61 20.28 -9.59
C LEU A 339 -9.47 21.10 -8.60
N LEU A 340 -9.69 22.36 -8.94
CA LEU A 340 -10.45 23.33 -8.15
C LEU A 340 -11.48 24.01 -9.06
N LEU A 341 -12.76 23.96 -8.68
CA LEU A 341 -13.88 24.56 -9.39
C LEU A 341 -14.44 25.73 -8.57
N LEU A 342 -14.54 26.90 -9.21
CA LEU A 342 -14.97 28.17 -8.62
C LEU A 342 -16.07 28.80 -9.49
N PRO A 343 -17.02 29.56 -8.92
CA PRO A 343 -17.89 30.42 -9.70
C PRO A 343 -17.09 31.56 -10.35
N ALA A 344 -17.59 32.08 -11.47
CA ALA A 344 -17.01 33.26 -12.12
C ALA A 344 -17.35 34.55 -11.35
N GLY A 345 -16.48 35.56 -11.47
CA GLY A 345 -16.67 36.88 -10.87
C GLY A 345 -16.00 37.07 -9.50
N PRO A 346 -16.31 38.19 -8.80
CA PRO A 346 -15.47 38.70 -7.72
C PRO A 346 -15.17 37.73 -6.58
N ALA A 347 -16.14 36.90 -6.16
CA ALA A 347 -15.95 35.94 -5.08
C ALA A 347 -14.96 34.82 -5.47
N GLY A 348 -15.04 34.33 -6.71
CA GLY A 348 -14.11 33.34 -7.26
C GLY A 348 -12.70 33.90 -7.44
N ASP A 349 -12.58 35.09 -8.04
CA ASP A 349 -11.26 35.72 -8.26
C ASP A 349 -10.61 36.19 -6.93
N ALA A 350 -11.39 36.57 -5.91
CA ALA A 350 -10.87 36.85 -4.56
C ALA A 350 -10.30 35.59 -3.89
N PHE A 351 -11.02 34.46 -3.92
CA PHE A 351 -10.49 33.18 -3.45
C PHE A 351 -9.24 32.75 -4.22
N LEU A 352 -9.24 32.96 -5.53
CA LEU A 352 -8.10 32.67 -6.39
C LEU A 352 -6.85 33.48 -6.03
N SER A 353 -7.04 34.74 -5.61
CA SER A 353 -5.98 35.62 -5.09
C SER A 353 -5.43 35.13 -3.75
N ALA A 354 -6.29 34.74 -2.80
CA ALA A 354 -5.88 34.15 -1.53
C ALA A 354 -5.09 32.84 -1.73
N VAL A 355 -5.55 31.96 -2.65
CA VAL A 355 -4.85 30.75 -3.09
C VAL A 355 -3.53 31.07 -3.84
N ALA A 356 -3.39 32.26 -4.42
CA ALA A 356 -2.14 32.73 -5.01
C ALA A 356 -1.13 33.20 -3.94
N GLN A 357 -1.59 33.94 -2.94
CA GLN A 357 -0.79 34.45 -1.83
C GLN A 357 -0.25 33.31 -0.94
N ALA A 358 -1.12 32.38 -0.50
CA ALA A 358 -0.72 31.22 0.29
C ALA A 358 0.29 30.32 -0.45
N MET A 359 0.15 30.18 -1.78
CA MET A 359 1.13 29.47 -2.60
C MET A 359 2.48 30.19 -2.67
N LYS A 360 2.51 31.53 -2.82
CA LYS A 360 3.76 32.32 -2.80
C LYS A 360 4.49 32.22 -1.44
N ALA A 361 3.75 32.04 -0.35
CA ALA A 361 4.30 31.77 0.98
C ALA A 361 4.84 30.34 1.15
N THR A 362 4.37 29.37 0.36
CA THR A 362 4.83 27.97 0.41
C THR A 362 6.27 27.82 -0.09
N GLU A 363 7.01 26.82 0.41
CA GLU A 363 8.33 26.40 -0.10
C GLU A 363 8.25 24.99 -0.73
N GLY A 364 9.10 24.73 -1.71
CA GLY A 364 9.26 23.41 -2.30
C GLY A 364 9.75 22.31 -1.36
N GLN A 365 9.40 21.08 -1.71
CA GLN A 365 9.76 19.88 -0.96
C GLN A 365 10.47 18.85 -1.87
N VAL A 366 11.10 17.86 -1.25
CA VAL A 366 11.79 16.76 -1.94
C VAL A 366 10.77 15.77 -2.48
N MET A 367 10.92 15.37 -3.75
CA MET A 367 10.11 14.31 -4.36
C MET A 367 10.82 12.95 -4.27
N LEU A 368 10.01 11.89 -4.16
CA LEU A 368 10.39 10.51 -3.79
C LEU A 368 11.44 9.89 -4.72
N THR A 369 11.41 10.24 -6.01
CA THR A 369 12.42 9.83 -6.98
C THR A 369 12.71 10.94 -7.99
N PRO A 370 13.90 10.95 -8.63
CA PRO A 370 14.19 11.84 -9.77
C PRO A 370 13.24 11.65 -10.96
N ASP A 371 12.59 10.49 -11.06
CA ASP A 371 11.68 10.17 -12.17
C ASP A 371 10.27 10.71 -11.90
N ILE A 372 9.80 10.69 -10.66
CA ILE A 372 8.59 11.40 -10.23
C ILE A 372 8.80 12.92 -10.36
N ALA A 373 9.95 13.45 -9.93
CA ALA A 373 10.29 14.86 -10.07
C ALA A 373 10.32 15.34 -11.54
N ARG A 374 10.79 14.48 -12.44
CA ARG A 374 10.78 14.72 -13.89
C ARG A 374 9.38 14.63 -14.48
N ALA A 375 8.63 13.57 -14.19
CA ALA A 375 7.26 13.39 -14.68
C ALA A 375 6.32 14.53 -14.22
N TYR A 376 6.53 15.04 -13.01
CA TYR A 376 5.89 16.26 -12.50
C TYR A 376 6.26 17.50 -13.34
N THR A 377 7.56 17.73 -13.55
CA THR A 377 8.07 18.85 -14.38
C THR A 377 7.55 18.79 -15.83
N GLU A 378 7.44 17.60 -16.41
CA GLU A 378 6.92 17.35 -17.75
C GLU A 378 5.38 17.43 -17.83
N GLY A 379 4.67 16.96 -16.80
CA GLY A 379 3.22 17.13 -16.67
C GLY A 379 2.82 18.59 -16.56
N VAL A 380 3.66 19.37 -15.90
CA VAL A 380 3.55 20.82 -15.79
C VAL A 380 3.85 21.56 -17.08
N ARG A 381 4.92 21.22 -17.83
CA ARG A 381 5.20 21.86 -19.14
C ARG A 381 4.04 21.67 -20.12
N ARG A 382 3.48 20.45 -20.14
CA ARG A 382 2.26 20.14 -20.88
C ARG A 382 1.03 20.97 -20.49
N TRP A 383 1.06 21.72 -19.38
CA TRP A 383 0.07 22.76 -19.07
C TRP A 383 0.55 24.15 -19.50
N GLU A 384 1.86 24.48 -19.38
CA GLU A 384 2.44 25.72 -19.92
C GLU A 384 2.15 25.88 -21.43
N ASP A 385 2.02 24.77 -22.16
CA ASP A 385 1.78 24.71 -23.61
C ASP A 385 0.28 24.73 -24.03
N VAL A 386 -0.70 24.74 -23.10
CA VAL A 386 -2.14 24.65 -23.45
C VAL A 386 -2.74 26.04 -23.69
N PRO A 387 -3.47 26.28 -24.80
CA PRO A 387 -4.22 27.52 -25.01
C PRO A 387 -5.21 27.77 -23.86
N GLY A 388 -5.18 28.97 -23.28
CA GLY A 388 -5.98 29.31 -22.10
C GLY A 388 -5.29 29.02 -20.76
N VAL A 389 -3.97 28.74 -20.73
CA VAL A 389 -3.23 28.36 -19.51
C VAL A 389 -2.09 29.30 -19.04
N ARG A 390 -2.00 29.63 -17.73
CA ARG A 390 -1.06 30.59 -17.09
C ARG A 390 -1.04 30.66 -15.56
N GLU A 391 0.15 30.44 -15.02
CA GLU A 391 0.71 31.01 -13.78
C GLU A 391 0.01 32.23 -13.15
N VAL A 392 -0.47 32.08 -11.92
CA VAL A 392 -0.87 33.22 -11.06
C VAL A 392 -0.07 33.26 -9.75
N ALA A 393 0.70 32.20 -9.45
CA ALA A 393 1.61 32.14 -8.32
C ALA A 393 2.73 31.13 -8.60
N ARG A 394 3.75 31.11 -7.74
CA ARG A 394 4.74 30.03 -7.65
C ARG A 394 5.15 29.90 -6.19
N ALA A 395 5.26 28.68 -5.67
CA ALA A 395 5.93 28.49 -4.39
C ALA A 395 7.41 28.86 -4.51
N ARG A 396 8.04 29.24 -3.40
CA ARG A 396 9.47 29.55 -3.36
C ARG A 396 10.29 28.29 -3.66
N PRO A 397 11.37 28.36 -4.46
CA PRO A 397 12.25 27.23 -4.71
C PRO A 397 12.84 26.67 -3.41
N GLY A 398 12.40 25.49 -3.01
CA GLY A 398 12.96 24.75 -1.88
C GLY A 398 14.27 24.00 -2.22
N PRO A 399 14.82 23.21 -1.29
CA PRO A 399 16.16 22.63 -1.40
C PRO A 399 16.32 21.70 -2.62
N ALA A 400 17.37 21.94 -3.41
CA ALA A 400 17.64 21.29 -4.70
C ALA A 400 18.18 19.84 -4.59
N ARG A 401 17.53 18.98 -3.79
CA ARG A 401 17.98 17.60 -3.50
C ARG A 401 16.87 16.56 -3.65
N THR A 402 16.64 16.08 -4.87
CA THR A 402 16.07 14.72 -5.04
C THR A 402 17.05 13.72 -4.43
N ARG A 403 16.69 13.04 -3.33
CA ARG A 403 17.51 11.95 -2.81
C ARG A 403 17.43 10.77 -3.81
N ARG A 404 18.59 10.20 -4.16
CA ARG A 404 18.64 8.83 -4.66
C ARG A 404 18.65 7.91 -3.44
N PRO A 405 17.94 6.76 -3.44
CA PRO A 405 18.14 5.75 -2.41
C PRO A 405 19.63 5.34 -2.39
N PRO A 406 20.27 5.26 -1.22
CA PRO A 406 21.71 5.05 -1.10
C PRO A 406 22.10 3.65 -1.60
N SER A 407 22.71 3.59 -2.78
CA SER A 407 23.14 2.34 -3.40
C SER A 407 24.44 1.79 -2.79
N SER A 408 24.45 1.43 -1.51
CA SER A 408 25.59 0.75 -0.89
C SER A 408 25.21 0.11 0.46
N TRP A 409 24.87 -1.18 0.43
CA TRP A 409 24.96 -2.03 1.62
C TRP A 409 26.36 -2.66 1.65
N SER A 410 27.23 -2.18 2.53
CA SER A 410 28.58 -2.71 2.74
C SER A 410 28.75 -3.14 4.19
N ALA A 411 28.96 -4.45 4.43
CA ALA A 411 29.38 -4.95 5.73
C ALA A 411 30.86 -4.57 5.98
N THR A 412 31.15 -4.00 7.14
CA THR A 412 32.45 -3.39 7.45
C THR A 412 33.47 -4.41 7.94
N ARG A 413 34.68 -4.43 7.35
CA ARG A 413 35.96 -4.61 8.04
C ARG A 413 37.10 -3.93 7.25
N PRO A 414 38.22 -3.53 7.88
CA PRO A 414 39.01 -2.38 7.42
C PRO A 414 40.22 -2.70 6.54
N ARG A 415 40.52 -1.80 5.59
CA ARG A 415 41.89 -1.34 5.26
C ARG A 415 41.85 -0.02 4.46
N THR A 416 42.98 0.65 4.35
CA THR A 416 43.12 2.07 3.93
C THR A 416 43.67 2.19 2.48
N PRO A 417 44.17 3.34 1.95
CA PRO A 417 43.40 4.13 0.98
C PRO A 417 44.14 4.46 -0.35
N ARG A 418 43.43 4.96 -1.39
CA ARG A 418 44.06 5.71 -2.51
C ARG A 418 43.13 6.64 -3.34
N THR A 419 43.39 7.95 -3.23
CA THR A 419 43.46 8.98 -4.31
C THR A 419 42.39 9.12 -5.42
N ARG A 420 41.30 9.85 -5.12
CA ARG A 420 40.85 11.16 -5.71
C ARG A 420 41.26 11.56 -7.16
N THR A 421 40.28 11.94 -8.01
CA THR A 421 40.30 13.14 -8.92
C THR A 421 38.97 13.37 -9.68
N SER A 422 38.75 14.61 -10.17
CA SER A 422 37.85 15.02 -11.29
C SER A 422 36.30 14.90 -11.17
N ARG A 423 35.46 15.75 -11.80
CA ARG A 423 35.66 17.17 -12.23
C ARG A 423 34.36 18.03 -12.21
N ALA A 424 33.84 18.53 -13.35
CA ALA A 424 32.95 19.69 -13.54
C ALA A 424 32.47 19.77 -15.04
N ARG A 425 31.49 20.56 -15.55
CA ARG A 425 30.57 21.64 -15.05
C ARG A 425 29.46 22.01 -16.09
N SER A 426 28.39 22.75 -15.69
CA SER A 426 27.56 23.79 -16.43
C SER A 426 26.81 23.46 -17.76
N SER A 427 25.84 24.21 -18.34
CA SER A 427 24.74 25.18 -17.96
C SER A 427 24.08 25.78 -19.25
N ALA A 428 22.94 26.51 -19.35
CA ALA A 428 21.61 26.63 -18.69
C ALA A 428 20.76 27.78 -19.37
N ARG A 429 19.44 27.94 -19.07
CA ARG A 429 18.47 29.03 -19.49
C ARG A 429 17.87 28.88 -20.92
N ARG A 430 16.65 29.32 -21.31
CA ARG A 430 15.40 30.01 -20.78
C ARG A 430 14.19 29.53 -21.66
N GLY A 431 12.86 29.63 -21.38
CA GLY A 431 12.04 30.00 -20.20
C GLY A 431 10.90 31.07 -20.41
N SER A 432 9.61 30.71 -20.18
CA SER A 432 8.41 31.58 -19.91
C SER A 432 7.88 32.55 -21.01
N SER A 433 6.57 32.90 -21.14
CA SER A 433 5.24 32.48 -20.56
C SER A 433 4.09 33.44 -21.04
N CYS A 434 2.75 33.34 -20.86
CA CYS A 434 1.65 32.33 -20.76
C CYS A 434 0.27 33.09 -20.60
N ALA A 435 -0.92 32.53 -20.94
CA ALA A 435 -2.27 33.06 -20.54
C ALA A 435 -3.40 31.96 -20.59
N GLY A 436 -4.28 31.64 -19.59
CA GLY A 436 -4.73 32.21 -18.30
C GLY A 436 -4.81 31.30 -17.00
N LEU A 437 -4.87 29.95 -17.07
CA LEU A 437 -4.99 28.93 -15.97
C LEU A 437 -3.82 28.86 -14.91
N VAL A 438 -4.05 29.28 -13.66
CA VAL A 438 -3.18 29.51 -12.44
C VAL A 438 -2.02 28.51 -12.03
N ARG A 439 -0.86 28.29 -12.73
CA ARG A 439 0.38 27.57 -12.18
C ARG A 439 1.60 27.39 -13.18
N THR A 440 2.67 26.55 -12.93
CA THR A 440 4.01 26.57 -13.66
C THR A 440 5.13 25.52 -13.34
N ASN A 441 6.34 25.60 -13.95
CA ASN A 441 7.53 24.68 -13.91
C ASN A 441 8.69 24.95 -12.90
N SER A 442 8.95 24.03 -11.94
CA SER A 442 10.30 23.68 -11.38
C SER A 442 10.28 22.64 -10.23
N CYS A 443 11.27 21.72 -10.18
CA CYS A 443 11.52 20.86 -9.02
C CYS A 443 11.74 21.72 -7.77
N SER A 444 10.96 21.50 -6.71
CA SER A 444 10.81 22.37 -5.52
C SER A 444 9.94 23.64 -5.69
N CYS A 445 8.91 23.64 -6.57
CA CYS A 445 7.85 24.68 -6.57
C CYS A 445 6.46 24.10 -6.90
N TRP A 446 5.38 24.71 -6.38
CA TRP A 446 4.05 24.08 -6.21
C TRP A 446 2.82 24.72 -6.95
N ARG A 447 1.71 23.96 -7.10
CA ARG A 447 0.88 23.91 -8.34
C ARG A 447 -0.64 23.76 -8.20
N THR A 448 -1.34 24.32 -9.19
CA THR A 448 -2.79 24.50 -9.45
C THR A 448 -2.90 25.05 -10.89
N TRP A 449 -4.09 25.20 -11.52
CA TRP A 449 -4.35 26.06 -12.70
C TRP A 449 -5.90 26.55 -12.68
N ARG A 450 -6.42 27.58 -13.46
CA ARG A 450 -7.82 28.20 -13.56
C ARG A 450 -8.29 28.65 -14.98
N ALA A 451 -9.31 28.06 -15.62
CA ALA A 451 -9.50 28.25 -17.08
C ALA A 451 -9.68 29.71 -17.54
N SER A 452 -9.17 29.98 -18.75
CA SER A 452 -9.70 31.04 -19.62
C SER A 452 -11.10 30.65 -20.08
#